data_AF-A0A526V7M6-F1
#
_entry.id   AF-A0A526V7M6-F1
#
_cell.length_a   1.000
_cell.length_b   1.000
_cell.length_c   1.000
_cell.angle_alpha   90.00
_cell.angle_beta   90.00
_cell.angle_gamma   90.00
#
_symmetry.space_group_name_H-M   'P 1'
#
loop_
_entity.id
_entity.type
_entity.pdbx_description
1 polymer ?
#
loop_
_entity_poly.entity_id
_entity_poly.type
_entity_poly.pdbx_seq_one_letter_code
_entity_poly.pdbx_strand_id
1 'polypeptide(L)'
;MMPERIADEAILSAVDDGFARQVAFLQELVRFPSQRGEEHAAQSFMAAAFEADGYAVDMWRVDVDAIRDLPGFSPVAVSYDDAFNVVATHTPRNATGRSLILNGHIDVVPTGPLDRWVRDPYDPVIEDGWMHGRGAGDMKAGLSACLYALAALRSLGYQPAANVYLQSVVEEECTGNGALACLQRGYRADAAFIPEPLEPRLMRAQVGPIWFRVEVDGDPQHASGAFSAGANAIEKAFVIIQALKQLEIVWNARKVDDKHFHDHP
;
A
#
# COMPACT_ATOMS: atom_id res chain seq x y z
N MET A 1 15.27 -6.72 -36.62
CA MET A 1 16.42 -7.00 -35.72
C MET A 1 15.85 -6.94 -34.31
N MET A 2 15.84 -8.07 -33.58
CA MET A 2 15.42 -8.04 -32.17
C MET A 2 16.43 -7.16 -31.42
N PRO A 3 15.98 -6.22 -30.57
CA PRO A 3 16.91 -5.43 -29.78
C PRO A 3 17.80 -6.38 -28.96
N GLU A 4 19.08 -6.05 -28.88
CA GLU A 4 20.07 -6.83 -28.14
C GLU A 4 19.58 -6.95 -26.69
N ARG A 5 19.33 -8.19 -26.26
CA ARG A 5 18.82 -8.46 -24.92
C ARG A 5 19.95 -8.21 -23.92
N ILE A 6 19.69 -7.38 -22.92
CA ILE A 6 20.61 -7.19 -21.79
C ILE A 6 20.83 -8.55 -21.12
N ALA A 7 22.08 -8.92 -20.87
CA ALA A 7 22.38 -10.13 -20.12
C ALA A 7 21.83 -9.99 -18.69
N ASP A 8 21.10 -11.01 -18.22
CA ASP A 8 20.49 -11.01 -16.88
C ASP A 8 21.55 -10.76 -15.78
N GLU A 9 22.76 -11.33 -15.94
CA GLU A 9 23.90 -11.12 -15.05
C GLU A 9 24.31 -9.65 -14.91
N ALA A 10 24.24 -8.86 -15.99
CA ALA A 10 24.57 -7.44 -15.95
C ALA A 10 23.53 -6.64 -15.16
N ILE A 11 22.25 -7.00 -15.27
CA ILE A 11 21.17 -6.39 -14.49
C ILE A 11 21.35 -6.73 -13.00
N LEU A 12 21.61 -8.00 -12.68
CA LEU A 12 21.84 -8.43 -11.30
C LEU A 12 23.05 -7.71 -10.68
N SER A 13 24.17 -7.62 -11.41
CA SER A 13 25.33 -6.86 -10.95
C SER A 13 25.00 -5.38 -10.71
N ALA A 14 24.22 -4.74 -11.58
CA ALA A 14 23.82 -3.34 -11.39
C ALA A 14 22.89 -3.14 -10.19
N VAL A 15 22.06 -4.14 -9.86
CA VAL A 15 21.26 -4.16 -8.64
C VAL A 15 22.16 -4.28 -7.41
N ASP A 16 23.10 -5.23 -7.41
CA ASP A 16 24.05 -5.44 -6.31
C ASP A 16 24.89 -4.17 -6.05
N ASP A 17 25.41 -3.53 -7.11
CA ASP A 17 26.14 -2.27 -7.04
C ASP A 17 25.29 -1.12 -6.48
N GLY A 18 23.98 -1.15 -6.72
CA GLY A 18 23.01 -0.16 -6.25
C GLY A 18 22.45 -0.44 -4.85
N PHE A 19 22.63 -1.65 -4.31
CA PHE A 19 21.83 -2.15 -3.20
C PHE A 19 22.05 -1.37 -1.90
N ALA A 20 23.29 -0.94 -1.60
CA ALA A 20 23.57 -0.12 -0.42
C ALA A 20 22.80 1.22 -0.44
N ARG A 21 22.65 1.83 -1.62
CA ARG A 21 21.86 3.06 -1.78
C ARG A 21 20.36 2.77 -1.63
N GLN A 22 19.89 1.64 -2.15
CA GLN A 22 18.49 1.21 -2.01
C GLN A 22 18.12 1.00 -0.54
N VAL A 23 19.00 0.33 0.22
CA VAL A 23 18.83 0.09 1.65
C VAL A 23 18.79 1.43 2.41
N ALA A 24 19.73 2.34 2.15
CA ALA A 24 19.74 3.65 2.80
C ALA A 24 18.49 4.48 2.47
N PHE A 25 18.02 4.44 1.22
CA PHE A 25 16.77 5.07 0.81
C PHE A 25 15.56 4.48 1.56
N LEU A 26 15.48 3.16 1.67
CA LEU A 26 14.40 2.49 2.40
C LEU A 26 14.44 2.85 3.89
N GLN A 27 15.62 2.90 4.51
CA GLN A 27 15.75 3.37 5.89
C GLN A 27 15.14 4.77 6.03
N GLU A 28 15.58 5.73 5.21
CA GLU A 28 15.04 7.09 5.29
C GLU A 28 13.52 7.11 5.06
N LEU A 29 13.01 6.35 4.09
CA LEU A 29 11.57 6.25 3.82
C LEU A 29 10.78 5.69 5.03
N VAL A 30 11.34 4.73 5.75
CA VAL A 30 10.73 4.13 6.95
C VAL A 30 10.69 5.11 8.12
N ARG A 31 11.61 6.10 8.19
CA ARG A 31 11.58 7.12 9.25
C ARG A 31 10.35 8.02 9.21
N PHE A 32 9.66 8.10 8.08
CA PHE A 32 8.42 8.86 7.97
C PHE A 32 7.24 8.07 8.55
N PRO A 33 6.56 8.58 9.60
CA PRO A 33 5.38 7.95 10.18
C PRO A 33 4.14 8.25 9.34
N SER A 34 4.12 7.75 8.10
CA SER A 34 3.06 7.95 7.11
C SER A 34 1.79 7.17 7.42
N GLN A 35 1.26 7.31 8.63
CA GLN A 35 -0.07 6.79 8.96
C GLN A 35 -1.13 7.59 8.20
N ARG A 36 -2.34 7.04 8.15
CA ARG A 36 -3.48 7.68 7.49
C ARG A 36 -3.67 9.14 7.92
N GLY A 37 -3.57 10.07 6.97
CA GLY A 37 -3.68 11.52 7.18
C GLY A 37 -2.35 12.23 7.52
N GLU A 38 -1.22 11.52 7.56
CA GLU A 38 0.12 12.04 7.87
C GLU A 38 1.14 11.63 6.77
N GLU A 39 0.67 11.28 5.57
CA GLU A 39 1.50 10.71 4.51
C GLU A 39 2.31 11.75 3.74
N HIS A 40 1.94 13.04 3.81
CA HIS A 40 2.49 14.09 2.95
C HIS A 40 4.01 14.23 3.03
N ALA A 41 4.62 14.05 4.21
CA ALA A 41 6.08 14.11 4.34
C ALA A 41 6.77 12.96 3.59
N ALA A 42 6.24 11.74 3.68
CA ALA A 42 6.76 10.59 2.94
C ALA A 42 6.54 10.76 1.44
N GLN A 43 5.39 11.29 1.02
CA GLN A 43 5.11 11.59 -0.39
C GLN A 43 6.05 12.66 -0.95
N SER A 44 6.30 13.73 -0.18
CA SER A 44 7.26 14.77 -0.56
C SER A 44 8.67 14.20 -0.75
N PHE A 45 9.08 13.27 0.12
CA PHE A 45 10.35 12.56 -0.02
C PHE A 45 10.39 11.69 -1.29
N MET A 46 9.31 10.95 -1.59
CA MET A 46 9.20 10.17 -2.83
C MET A 46 9.26 11.07 -4.08
N ALA A 47 8.52 12.19 -4.08
CA ALA A 47 8.52 13.16 -5.18
C ALA A 47 9.93 13.70 -5.42
N ALA A 48 10.64 14.14 -4.37
CA ALA A 48 12.01 14.62 -4.48
C ALA A 48 12.98 13.55 -5.02
N ALA A 49 12.81 12.29 -4.61
CA ALA A 49 13.62 11.18 -5.12
C ALA A 49 13.37 10.92 -6.61
N PHE A 50 12.11 10.99 -7.04
CA PHE A 50 11.76 10.86 -8.45
C PHE A 50 12.29 12.01 -9.31
N GLU A 51 12.20 13.24 -8.82
CA GLU A 51 12.77 14.42 -9.49
C GLU A 51 14.29 14.35 -9.59
N ALA A 52 14.97 13.91 -8.53
CA ALA A 52 16.42 13.72 -8.51
C ALA A 52 16.90 12.70 -9.55
N ASP A 53 16.06 11.69 -9.85
CA ASP A 53 16.29 10.70 -10.90
C ASP A 53 15.89 11.18 -12.31
N GLY A 54 15.36 12.40 -12.43
CA GLY A 54 15.03 13.05 -13.69
C GLY A 54 13.66 12.66 -14.27
N TYR A 55 12.76 12.09 -13.47
CA TYR A 55 11.39 11.81 -13.91
C TYR A 55 10.50 13.06 -13.89
N ALA A 56 9.50 13.09 -14.76
CA ALA A 56 8.40 14.05 -14.62
C ALA A 56 7.49 13.59 -13.47
N VAL A 57 7.21 14.49 -12.52
CA VAL A 57 6.42 14.18 -11.32
C VAL A 57 5.08 14.92 -11.33
N ASP A 58 3.99 14.19 -11.05
CA ASP A 58 2.68 14.74 -10.69
C ASP A 58 2.42 14.39 -9.22
N MET A 59 2.28 15.40 -8.38
CA MET A 59 1.86 15.25 -6.98
C MET A 59 0.57 16.04 -6.80
N TRP A 60 -0.49 15.36 -6.37
CA TRP A 60 -1.79 15.98 -6.22
C TRP A 60 -2.56 15.39 -5.04
N ARG A 61 -3.42 16.22 -4.44
CA ARG A 61 -4.35 15.78 -3.42
C ARG A 61 -5.50 15.00 -4.05
N VAL A 62 -5.85 13.86 -3.47
CA VAL A 62 -6.99 13.05 -3.89
C VAL A 62 -8.28 13.85 -3.70
N ASP A 63 -9.00 14.08 -4.80
CA ASP A 63 -10.31 14.74 -4.80
C ASP A 63 -11.41 13.68 -4.66
N VAL A 64 -12.02 13.62 -3.47
CA VAL A 64 -13.10 12.67 -3.16
C VAL A 64 -14.30 12.85 -4.09
N ASP A 65 -14.65 14.09 -4.43
CA ASP A 65 -15.80 14.35 -5.31
C ASP A 65 -15.56 13.83 -6.73
N ALA A 66 -14.30 13.80 -7.17
CA ALA A 66 -13.92 13.26 -8.47
C ALA A 66 -13.97 11.72 -8.54
N ILE A 67 -13.89 11.03 -7.39
CA ILE A 67 -13.84 9.55 -7.34
C ILE A 67 -15.09 8.90 -6.73
N ARG A 68 -15.93 9.62 -5.98
CA ARG A 68 -17.04 9.07 -5.18
C ARG A 68 -18.06 8.24 -5.98
N ASP A 69 -18.23 8.57 -7.25
CA ASP A 69 -19.20 7.93 -8.14
C ASP A 69 -18.56 6.85 -9.03
N LEU A 70 -17.25 6.57 -8.85
CA LEU A 70 -16.53 5.57 -9.64
C LEU A 70 -16.66 4.16 -9.04
N PRO A 71 -16.72 3.11 -9.89
CA PRO A 71 -16.60 1.74 -9.42
C PRO A 71 -15.28 1.52 -8.68
N GLY A 72 -15.36 0.92 -7.49
CA GLY A 72 -14.20 0.69 -6.62
C GLY A 72 -13.98 1.77 -5.56
N PHE A 73 -14.76 2.86 -5.57
CA PHE A 73 -14.74 3.83 -4.47
C PHE A 73 -15.21 3.20 -3.16
N SER A 74 -14.51 3.51 -2.07
CA SER A 74 -14.93 3.14 -0.72
C SER A 74 -15.19 4.40 0.12
N PRO A 75 -16.27 4.45 0.94
CA PRO A 75 -16.62 5.62 1.73
C PRO A 75 -15.50 6.10 2.66
N VAL A 76 -15.38 7.42 2.75
CA VAL A 76 -14.35 8.09 3.53
C VAL A 76 -14.88 8.48 4.90
N ALA A 77 -14.16 8.11 5.97
CA ALA A 77 -14.53 8.41 7.35
C ALA A 77 -13.61 9.45 8.03
N VAL A 78 -12.54 9.88 7.35
CA VAL A 78 -11.52 10.83 7.84
C VAL A 78 -11.25 11.92 6.80
N SER A 79 -10.54 12.98 7.16
CA SER A 79 -10.20 14.02 6.18
C SER A 79 -9.21 13.51 5.13
N TYR A 80 -9.40 13.94 3.88
CA TYR A 80 -8.47 13.75 2.76
C TYR A 80 -7.66 15.02 2.47
N ASP A 81 -7.66 16.00 3.39
CA ASP A 81 -6.96 17.27 3.18
C ASP A 81 -5.45 17.10 2.97
N ASP A 82 -4.87 16.03 3.51
CA ASP A 82 -3.45 15.67 3.37
C ASP A 82 -3.21 14.36 2.59
N ALA A 83 -4.25 13.82 1.94
CA ALA A 83 -4.17 12.59 1.15
C ALA A 83 -3.59 12.89 -0.25
N PHE A 84 -2.27 12.95 -0.37
CA PHE A 84 -1.59 13.20 -1.65
C PHE A 84 -1.10 11.92 -2.30
N ASN A 85 -1.31 11.78 -3.60
CA ASN A 85 -0.63 10.80 -4.43
C ASN A 85 0.58 11.42 -5.12
N VAL A 86 1.56 10.59 -5.45
CA VAL A 86 2.72 10.98 -6.25
C VAL A 86 2.91 9.98 -7.38
N VAL A 87 3.06 10.47 -8.61
CA VAL A 87 3.37 9.64 -9.78
C VAL A 87 4.57 10.19 -10.53
N ALA A 88 5.59 9.36 -10.71
CA ALA A 88 6.70 9.62 -11.62
C ALA A 88 6.43 8.99 -12.98
N THR A 89 6.74 9.72 -14.05
CA THR A 89 6.58 9.25 -15.43
C THR A 89 7.93 9.15 -16.13
N HIS A 90 8.29 7.93 -16.53
CA HIS A 90 9.31 7.68 -17.54
C HIS A 90 8.67 7.72 -18.93
N THR A 91 9.18 8.59 -19.80
CA THR A 91 8.81 8.63 -21.23
C THR A 91 9.99 8.11 -22.05
N PRO A 92 9.80 7.07 -22.89
CA PRO A 92 10.89 6.49 -23.66
C PRO A 92 11.32 7.45 -24.78
N ARG A 93 12.61 7.42 -25.14
CA ARG A 93 13.09 8.15 -26.35
C ARG A 93 12.38 7.69 -27.63
N ASN A 94 12.10 6.39 -27.73
CA ASN A 94 11.33 5.77 -28.81
C ASN A 94 10.37 4.74 -28.19
N ALA A 95 9.08 4.88 -28.42
CA ALA A 95 8.07 3.96 -27.91
C ALA A 95 7.94 2.73 -28.83
N THR A 96 8.50 1.60 -28.39
CA THR A 96 8.46 0.31 -29.11
C THR A 96 8.09 -0.89 -28.22
N GLY A 97 7.97 -0.67 -26.91
CA GLY A 97 7.60 -1.68 -25.92
C GLY A 97 6.14 -1.62 -25.49
N ARG A 98 5.84 -2.28 -24.36
CA ARG A 98 4.55 -2.20 -23.68
C ARG A 98 4.69 -1.39 -22.39
N SER A 99 3.73 -0.52 -22.15
CA SER A 99 3.67 0.37 -20.99
C SER A 99 3.41 -0.40 -19.70
N LEU A 100 3.90 0.12 -18.57
CA LEU A 100 3.79 -0.52 -17.26
C LEU A 100 3.49 0.49 -16.15
N ILE A 101 2.56 0.16 -15.26
CA ILE A 101 2.42 0.81 -13.95
C ILE A 101 3.17 -0.03 -12.92
N LEU A 102 4.06 0.61 -12.17
CA LEU A 102 4.65 0.12 -10.94
C LEU A 102 3.97 0.86 -9.79
N ASN A 103 3.02 0.21 -9.10
CA ASN A 103 2.22 0.86 -8.06
C ASN A 103 2.60 0.30 -6.68
N GLY A 104 2.65 1.15 -5.67
CA GLY A 104 2.74 0.74 -4.28
C GLY A 104 2.21 1.83 -3.35
N HIS A 105 1.80 1.44 -2.15
CA HIS A 105 1.26 2.36 -1.17
C HIS A 105 2.33 2.86 -0.20
N ILE A 106 2.17 4.12 0.25
CA ILE A 106 3.08 4.78 1.18
C ILE A 106 2.50 4.84 2.60
N ASP A 107 1.18 4.76 2.72
CA ASP A 107 0.50 4.75 4.00
C ASP A 107 0.84 3.48 4.77
N VAL A 108 0.86 3.57 6.09
CA VAL A 108 1.17 2.43 6.97
C VAL A 108 0.12 2.31 8.06
N VAL A 109 -0.24 1.10 8.45
CA VAL A 109 -1.10 0.91 9.63
C VAL A 109 -0.47 1.46 10.93
N PRO A 110 -1.30 1.75 11.95
CA PRO A 110 -0.80 2.11 13.27
C PRO A 110 0.24 1.13 13.82
N THR A 111 1.19 1.64 14.59
CA THR A 111 2.27 0.84 15.20
C THR A 111 1.74 -0.12 16.27
N GLY A 112 0.53 0.11 16.78
CA GLY A 112 0.07 -0.48 18.03
C GLY A 112 0.85 0.05 19.23
N PRO A 113 0.78 -0.63 20.39
CA PRO A 113 1.44 -0.19 21.62
C PRO A 113 2.98 -0.17 21.48
N LEU A 114 3.58 1.00 21.70
CA LEU A 114 5.03 1.20 21.55
C LEU A 114 5.87 0.39 22.55
N ASP A 115 5.32 0.08 23.72
CA ASP A 115 5.96 -0.75 24.76
C ASP A 115 6.13 -2.22 24.34
N ARG A 116 5.41 -2.66 23.30
CA ARG A 116 5.57 -4.00 22.70
C ARG A 116 6.63 -4.04 21.62
N TRP A 117 7.13 -2.88 21.19
CA TRP A 117 8.24 -2.84 20.27
C TRP A 117 9.56 -2.95 21.02
N VAL A 118 10.48 -3.76 20.49
CA VAL A 118 11.84 -3.88 21.01
C VAL A 118 12.65 -2.59 20.76
N ARG A 119 12.25 -1.81 19.75
CA ARG A 119 12.90 -0.59 19.27
C ARG A 119 11.87 0.35 18.66
N ASP A 120 12.20 1.62 18.47
CA ASP A 120 11.28 2.57 17.85
C ASP A 120 10.83 2.05 16.46
N PRO A 121 9.53 1.95 16.16
CA PRO A 121 9.03 1.49 14.86
C PRO A 121 9.48 2.35 13.68
N TYR A 122 9.88 3.60 13.91
CA TYR A 122 10.36 4.52 12.87
C TYR A 122 11.87 4.77 12.96
N ASP A 123 12.60 3.96 13.75
CA ASP A 123 14.07 3.86 13.67
C ASP A 123 14.47 2.54 12.97
N PRO A 124 14.70 2.56 11.64
CA PRO A 124 14.90 1.38 10.81
C PRO A 124 16.27 0.73 11.03
N VAL A 125 16.42 0.03 12.15
CA VAL A 125 17.62 -0.72 12.50
C VAL A 125 17.73 -1.95 11.60
N ILE A 126 18.93 -2.20 11.08
CA ILE A 126 19.27 -3.43 10.37
C ILE A 126 20.03 -4.35 11.33
N GLU A 127 19.51 -5.55 11.55
CA GLU A 127 20.09 -6.57 12.41
C GLU A 127 19.89 -7.94 11.78
N ASP A 128 20.94 -8.77 11.78
CA ASP A 128 20.90 -10.13 11.22
C ASP A 128 20.33 -10.23 9.78
N GLY A 129 20.57 -9.19 8.97
CA GLY A 129 20.10 -9.11 7.58
C GLY A 129 18.65 -8.65 7.43
N TRP A 130 17.98 -8.26 8.51
CA TRP A 130 16.60 -7.76 8.50
C TRP A 130 16.55 -6.29 8.85
N MET A 131 15.76 -5.51 8.09
CA MET A 131 15.40 -4.15 8.47
C MET A 131 14.11 -4.18 9.29
N HIS A 132 14.17 -3.63 10.50
CA HIS A 132 13.02 -3.56 11.41
C HIS A 132 12.44 -2.16 11.43
N GLY A 133 11.18 -2.02 11.04
CA GLY A 133 10.43 -0.76 11.15
C GLY A 133 9.02 -0.88 10.58
N ARG A 134 8.10 -0.05 11.06
CA ARG A 134 6.74 0.04 10.53
C ARG A 134 6.80 0.51 9.08
N GLY A 135 6.21 -0.28 8.18
CA GLY A 135 6.19 0.01 6.76
C GLY A 135 7.38 -0.56 6.00
N ALA A 136 8.45 -1.01 6.69
CA ALA A 136 9.66 -1.50 6.03
C ALA A 136 9.35 -2.67 5.10
N GLY A 137 8.63 -3.68 5.59
CA GLY A 137 8.14 -4.79 4.76
C GLY A 137 6.91 -4.42 3.93
N ASP A 138 5.96 -3.72 4.54
CA ASP A 138 4.60 -3.50 4.03
C ASP A 138 4.25 -2.01 3.86
N MET A 139 4.38 -1.43 2.67
CA MET A 139 5.10 -1.99 1.49
C MET A 139 6.25 -1.10 0.99
N LYS A 140 6.84 -0.27 1.86
CA LYS A 140 7.90 0.70 1.47
C LYS A 140 9.10 0.03 0.79
N ALA A 141 9.44 -1.22 1.13
CA ALA A 141 10.45 -1.99 0.42
C ALA A 141 10.09 -2.23 -1.05
N GLY A 142 8.82 -2.50 -1.36
CA GLY A 142 8.32 -2.68 -2.72
C GLY A 142 8.42 -1.40 -3.55
N LEU A 143 8.06 -0.25 -2.98
CA LEU A 143 8.26 1.08 -3.60
C LEU A 143 9.74 1.34 -3.91
N SER A 144 10.61 1.10 -2.91
CA SER A 144 12.07 1.22 -3.07
C SER A 144 12.60 0.31 -4.18
N ALA A 145 12.15 -0.95 -4.22
CA ALA A 145 12.54 -1.91 -5.25
C ALA A 145 12.14 -1.46 -6.67
N CYS A 146 10.94 -0.90 -6.86
CA CYS A 146 10.51 -0.38 -8.16
C CYS A 146 11.38 0.77 -8.64
N LEU A 147 11.68 1.73 -7.76
CA LEU A 147 12.55 2.86 -8.08
C LEU A 147 13.97 2.39 -8.46
N TYR A 148 14.55 1.51 -7.66
CA TYR A 148 15.92 1.05 -7.86
C TYR A 148 16.08 0.05 -9.00
N ALA A 149 15.03 -0.67 -9.40
CA ALA A 149 15.03 -1.46 -10.63
C ALA A 149 15.26 -0.57 -11.87
N LEU A 150 14.63 0.61 -11.92
CA LEU A 150 14.86 1.57 -13.01
C LEU A 150 16.23 2.26 -12.89
N ALA A 151 16.69 2.51 -11.67
CA ALA A 151 18.03 3.04 -11.44
C ALA A 151 19.13 2.08 -11.93
N ALA A 152 18.95 0.76 -11.75
CA ALA A 152 19.87 -0.26 -12.24
C ALA A 152 19.90 -0.31 -13.79
N LEU A 153 18.74 -0.21 -14.45
CA LEU A 153 18.70 -0.11 -15.92
C LEU A 153 19.42 1.15 -16.41
N ARG A 154 19.21 2.28 -15.74
CA ARG A 154 19.83 3.57 -16.08
C ARG A 154 21.35 3.54 -15.88
N SER A 155 21.87 2.90 -14.85
CA SER A 155 23.33 2.79 -14.62
C SER A 155 24.03 1.99 -15.73
N LEU A 156 23.32 1.04 -16.35
CA LEU A 156 23.77 0.29 -17.52
C LEU A 156 23.58 1.04 -18.84
N GLY A 157 23.04 2.28 -18.82
CA GLY A 157 22.76 3.07 -20.02
C GLY A 157 21.46 2.71 -20.75
N TYR A 158 20.63 1.84 -20.17
CA TYR A 158 19.35 1.43 -20.72
C TYR A 158 18.20 2.28 -20.17
N GLN A 159 17.05 2.17 -20.84
CA GLN A 159 15.78 2.72 -20.39
C GLN A 159 14.64 1.78 -20.80
N PRO A 160 13.47 1.83 -20.12
CA PRO A 160 12.27 1.19 -20.64
C PRO A 160 11.92 1.72 -22.05
N ALA A 161 11.44 0.82 -22.91
CA ALA A 161 11.07 1.09 -24.30
C ALA A 161 9.60 1.57 -24.47
N ALA A 162 8.90 1.85 -23.38
CA ALA A 162 7.54 2.35 -23.32
C ALA A 162 7.37 3.22 -22.07
N ASN A 163 6.21 3.87 -21.92
CA ASN A 163 5.92 4.62 -20.70
C ASN A 163 5.93 3.71 -19.48
N VAL A 164 6.60 4.17 -18.41
CA VAL A 164 6.51 3.53 -17.10
C VAL A 164 6.06 4.57 -16.08
N TYR A 165 5.03 4.25 -15.31
CA TYR A 165 4.50 5.10 -14.25
C TYR A 165 4.85 4.47 -12.90
N LEU A 166 5.63 5.16 -12.07
CA LEU A 166 5.84 4.76 -10.68
C LEU A 166 4.85 5.51 -9.81
N GLN A 167 3.94 4.79 -9.18
CA GLN A 167 2.86 5.36 -8.38
C GLN A 167 3.12 5.05 -6.91
N SER A 168 3.27 6.12 -6.11
CA SER A 168 3.24 6.09 -4.66
C SER A 168 1.89 6.61 -4.21
N VAL A 169 1.01 5.71 -3.77
CA VAL A 169 -0.39 6.03 -3.44
C VAL A 169 -0.66 6.01 -1.95
N VAL A 170 -1.69 6.72 -1.51
CA VAL A 170 -2.21 6.64 -0.14
C VAL A 170 -3.45 5.75 -0.07
N GLU A 171 -3.95 5.53 1.15
CA GLU A 171 -5.25 4.93 1.45
C GLU A 171 -5.41 3.43 1.10
N GLU A 172 -4.34 2.70 0.79
CA GLU A 172 -4.44 1.25 0.49
C GLU A 172 -4.94 0.49 1.72
N GLU A 173 -4.39 0.79 2.90
CA GLU A 173 -4.60 0.08 4.16
C GLU A 173 -6.02 0.30 4.75
N CYS A 174 -6.88 1.00 4.01
CA CYS A 174 -8.20 1.44 4.45
C CYS A 174 -9.27 1.35 3.35
N THR A 175 -9.03 1.91 2.16
CA THR A 175 -10.08 2.11 1.14
C THR A 175 -9.68 1.73 -0.27
N GLY A 176 -8.40 1.82 -0.63
CA GLY A 176 -7.90 1.74 -2.01
C GLY A 176 -8.14 3.00 -2.84
N ASN A 177 -8.63 4.10 -2.24
CA ASN A 177 -9.01 5.30 -2.99
C ASN A 177 -7.83 6.01 -3.66
N GLY A 178 -6.60 5.91 -3.12
CA GLY A 178 -5.42 6.47 -3.78
C GLY A 178 -5.11 5.78 -5.12
N ALA A 179 -5.19 4.45 -5.18
CA ALA A 179 -5.04 3.72 -6.44
C ALA A 179 -6.16 4.08 -7.44
N LEU A 180 -7.41 4.18 -6.97
CA LEU A 180 -8.54 4.63 -7.78
C LEU A 180 -8.33 6.05 -8.33
N ALA A 181 -7.79 6.96 -7.51
CA ALA A 181 -7.49 8.33 -7.91
C ALA A 181 -6.42 8.40 -9.02
N CYS A 182 -5.42 7.52 -9.04
CA CYS A 182 -4.50 7.41 -10.17
C CYS A 182 -5.23 7.02 -11.47
N LEU A 183 -6.19 6.09 -11.39
CA LEU A 183 -7.00 5.72 -12.55
C LEU A 183 -7.93 6.87 -12.98
N GLN A 184 -8.52 7.59 -12.03
CA GLN A 184 -9.34 8.77 -12.32
C GLN A 184 -8.50 9.87 -12.99
N ARG A 185 -7.28 10.09 -12.52
CA ARG A 185 -6.33 11.08 -13.04
C ARG A 185 -5.89 10.81 -14.48
N GLY A 186 -6.10 9.59 -14.99
CA GLY A 186 -5.88 9.22 -16.39
C GLY A 186 -4.70 8.28 -16.63
N TYR A 187 -3.99 7.84 -15.59
CA TYR A 187 -2.87 6.92 -15.74
C TYR A 187 -3.35 5.54 -16.23
N ARG A 188 -2.86 5.11 -17.39
CA ARG A 188 -3.16 3.80 -17.99
C ARG A 188 -1.89 3.18 -18.56
N ALA A 189 -1.82 1.86 -18.50
CA ALA A 189 -0.73 1.08 -19.07
C ALA A 189 -1.24 -0.29 -19.53
N ASP A 190 -0.42 -1.02 -20.28
CA ASP A 190 -0.74 -2.38 -20.74
C ASP A 190 -0.75 -3.40 -19.60
N ALA A 191 0.00 -3.13 -18.53
CA ALA A 191 0.03 -3.93 -17.32
C ALA A 191 0.27 -3.05 -16.08
N ALA A 192 -0.08 -3.59 -14.91
CA ALA A 192 0.29 -3.05 -13.61
C ALA A 192 0.99 -4.14 -12.78
N PHE A 193 2.00 -3.75 -12.01
CA PHE A 193 2.71 -4.60 -11.06
C PHE A 193 2.77 -3.90 -9.71
N ILE A 194 2.37 -4.64 -8.66
CA ILE A 194 2.31 -4.16 -7.28
C ILE A 194 3.16 -5.11 -6.43
N PRO A 195 4.36 -4.68 -5.96
CA PRO A 195 5.30 -5.54 -5.25
C PRO A 195 4.97 -5.66 -3.75
N GLU A 196 3.77 -6.12 -3.43
CA GLU A 196 3.39 -6.45 -2.05
C GLU A 196 4.29 -7.54 -1.45
N PRO A 197 4.45 -7.62 -0.11
CA PRO A 197 5.33 -8.58 0.55
C PRO A 197 4.78 -10.02 0.53
N LEU A 198 4.72 -10.63 -0.66
CA LEU A 198 4.14 -11.96 -0.91
C LEU A 198 5.19 -13.10 -0.93
N GLU A 199 6.42 -12.83 -0.48
CA GLU A 199 7.61 -13.63 -0.79
C GLU A 199 7.82 -13.71 -2.33
N PRO A 200 8.71 -14.54 -2.93
CA PRO A 200 8.87 -14.60 -4.39
C PRO A 200 7.74 -15.44 -5.02
N ARG A 201 6.48 -15.06 -4.77
CA ARG A 201 5.27 -15.71 -5.26
C ARG A 201 4.38 -14.72 -6.01
N LEU A 202 3.58 -15.25 -6.92
CA LEU A 202 2.54 -14.50 -7.61
C LEU A 202 1.18 -14.80 -6.97
N MET A 203 0.48 -13.76 -6.51
CA MET A 203 -0.89 -13.89 -6.04
C MET A 203 -1.84 -14.13 -7.22
N ARG A 204 -2.51 -15.29 -7.23
CA ARG A 204 -3.44 -15.68 -8.30
C ARG A 204 -4.89 -15.24 -8.04
N ALA A 205 -5.24 -15.04 -6.78
CA ALA A 205 -6.55 -14.62 -6.34
C ALA A 205 -6.40 -13.91 -4.98
N GLN A 206 -7.27 -12.95 -4.71
CA GLN A 206 -7.36 -12.23 -3.44
C GLN A 206 -8.84 -12.07 -3.06
N VAL A 207 -9.10 -11.95 -1.76
CA VAL A 207 -10.44 -11.63 -1.25
C VAL A 207 -10.70 -10.12 -1.34
N GLY A 208 -11.97 -9.73 -1.38
CA GLY A 208 -12.38 -8.34 -1.14
C GLY A 208 -12.74 -8.13 0.33
N PRO A 209 -12.30 -7.04 0.98
CA PRO A 209 -12.74 -6.69 2.32
C PRO A 209 -14.04 -5.85 2.30
N ILE A 210 -14.84 -5.96 3.36
CA ILE A 210 -15.93 -5.02 3.67
C ILE A 210 -15.72 -4.51 5.09
N TRP A 211 -15.59 -3.19 5.24
CA TRP A 211 -15.54 -2.55 6.55
C TRP A 211 -16.88 -1.90 6.85
N PHE A 212 -17.36 -2.10 8.08
CA PHE A 212 -18.60 -1.51 8.57
C PHE A 212 -18.49 -1.21 10.06
N ARG A 213 -19.25 -0.22 10.53
CA ARG A 213 -19.40 0.12 11.94
C ARG A 213 -20.82 -0.19 12.40
N VAL A 214 -20.94 -0.85 13.55
CA VAL A 214 -22.23 -1.06 14.22
C VAL A 214 -22.26 -0.19 15.47
N GLU A 215 -23.16 0.78 15.49
CA GLU A 215 -23.40 1.63 16.65
C GLU A 215 -24.51 1.01 17.50
N VAL A 216 -24.26 0.86 18.80
CA VAL A 216 -25.14 0.15 19.73
C VAL A 216 -25.50 1.08 20.88
N ASP A 217 -26.77 1.43 20.97
CA ASP A 217 -27.27 2.30 22.03
C ASP A 217 -27.64 1.54 23.31
N GLY A 218 -27.39 2.21 24.44
CA GLY A 218 -27.78 1.77 25.78
C GLY A 218 -28.86 2.67 26.39
N ASP A 219 -29.42 2.23 27.51
CA ASP A 219 -30.23 3.04 28.41
C ASP A 219 -29.42 3.26 29.71
N PRO A 220 -28.74 4.42 29.86
CA PRO A 220 -27.80 4.65 30.93
C PRO A 220 -28.51 4.89 32.27
N GLN A 221 -28.11 4.14 33.29
CA GLN A 221 -28.60 4.26 34.67
C GLN A 221 -27.42 4.33 35.65
N HIS A 222 -27.67 4.84 36.86
CA HIS A 222 -26.66 4.75 37.93
C HIS A 222 -26.30 3.29 38.19
N ALA A 223 -25.02 2.97 38.39
CA ALA A 223 -24.56 1.59 38.52
C ALA A 223 -25.29 0.80 39.63
N SER A 224 -25.70 1.46 40.72
CA SER A 224 -26.48 0.84 41.79
C SER A 224 -27.95 0.51 41.43
N GLY A 225 -28.49 1.10 40.36
CA GLY A 225 -29.85 0.85 39.84
C GLY A 225 -29.88 0.13 38.48
N ALA A 226 -28.70 -0.18 37.91
CA ALA A 226 -28.57 -0.76 36.58
C ALA A 226 -29.21 -2.15 36.44
N PHE A 227 -29.38 -2.89 37.55
CA PHE A 227 -29.94 -4.24 37.55
C PHE A 227 -31.45 -4.32 37.33
N SER A 228 -32.20 -3.21 37.42
CA SER A 228 -33.66 -3.23 37.38
C SER A 228 -34.32 -2.47 36.23
N ALA A 229 -33.64 -1.51 35.59
CA ALA A 229 -34.27 -0.66 34.57
C ALA A 229 -33.34 -0.12 33.46
N GLY A 230 -32.06 -0.51 33.43
CA GLY A 230 -31.11 -0.03 32.41
C GLY A 230 -30.83 -1.04 31.30
N ALA A 231 -30.16 -0.60 30.23
CA ALA A 231 -29.69 -1.48 29.16
C ALA A 231 -28.25 -1.15 28.78
N ASN A 232 -27.32 -2.06 29.07
CA ASN A 232 -25.90 -1.84 28.83
C ASN A 232 -25.55 -2.06 27.34
N ALA A 233 -25.09 -1.00 26.66
CA ALA A 233 -24.65 -1.07 25.27
C ALA A 233 -23.53 -2.10 25.05
N ILE A 234 -22.63 -2.26 26.03
CA ILE A 234 -21.50 -3.20 25.95
C ILE A 234 -22.01 -4.64 25.95
N GLU A 235 -22.97 -4.97 26.81
CA GLU A 235 -23.58 -6.30 26.87
C GLU A 235 -24.35 -6.63 25.58
N LYS A 236 -25.07 -5.65 25.03
CA LYS A 236 -25.72 -5.80 23.71
C LYS A 236 -24.69 -6.03 22.60
N ALA A 237 -23.57 -5.31 22.62
CA ALA A 237 -22.50 -5.47 21.64
C ALA A 237 -21.91 -6.89 21.67
N PHE A 238 -21.77 -7.51 22.85
CA PHE A 238 -21.35 -8.92 22.95
C PHE A 238 -22.26 -9.88 22.18
N VAL A 239 -23.58 -9.69 22.26
CA VAL A 239 -24.55 -10.51 21.52
C VAL A 239 -24.39 -10.34 20.02
N ILE A 240 -24.20 -9.09 19.55
CA ILE A 240 -23.97 -8.81 18.12
C ILE A 240 -22.66 -9.44 17.63
N ILE A 241 -21.57 -9.32 18.40
CA ILE A 241 -20.28 -9.93 18.07
C ILE A 241 -20.42 -11.46 17.94
N GLN A 242 -21.15 -12.11 18.84
CA GLN A 242 -21.41 -13.55 18.76
C GLN A 242 -22.16 -13.91 17.47
N ALA A 243 -23.18 -13.13 17.09
CA ALA A 243 -23.91 -13.36 15.85
C ALA A 243 -23.03 -13.18 14.61
N LEU A 244 -22.17 -12.14 14.58
CA LEU A 244 -21.21 -11.93 13.49
C LEU A 244 -20.18 -13.07 13.39
N LYS A 245 -19.71 -13.61 14.52
CA LYS A 245 -18.83 -14.79 14.56
C LYS A 245 -19.51 -16.03 13.98
N GLN A 246 -20.81 -16.21 14.20
CA GLN A 246 -21.56 -17.30 13.55
C GLN A 246 -21.71 -17.09 12.05
N LEU A 247 -21.94 -15.85 11.61
CA LEU A 247 -21.98 -15.50 10.19
C LEU A 247 -20.65 -15.79 9.49
N GLU A 248 -19.53 -15.44 10.12
CA GLU A 248 -18.17 -15.73 9.66
C GLU A 248 -17.98 -17.24 9.41
N ILE A 249 -18.39 -18.09 10.36
CA ILE A 249 -18.33 -19.56 10.21
C ILE A 249 -19.14 -20.01 8.99
N VAL A 250 -20.36 -19.51 8.84
CA VAL A 250 -21.25 -19.88 7.72
C VAL A 250 -20.66 -19.44 6.38
N TRP A 251 -20.06 -18.25 6.30
CA TRP A 251 -19.44 -17.75 5.07
C TRP A 251 -18.14 -18.50 4.73
N ASN A 252 -17.28 -18.73 5.72
CA ASN A 252 -16.04 -19.49 5.53
C ASN A 252 -16.32 -20.94 5.10
N ALA A 253 -17.44 -21.54 5.55
CA ALA A 253 -17.84 -22.87 5.09
C ALA A 253 -18.12 -22.94 3.58
N ARG A 254 -18.39 -21.81 2.90
CA ARG A 254 -18.62 -21.75 1.44
C ARG A 254 -17.33 -21.81 0.64
N LYS A 255 -16.15 -21.62 1.26
CA LYS A 255 -14.86 -21.61 0.55
C LYS A 255 -14.56 -22.94 -0.16
N VAL A 256 -15.14 -24.04 0.33
CA VAL A 256 -14.96 -25.40 -0.23
C VAL A 256 -15.41 -25.50 -1.69
N ASP A 257 -16.33 -24.63 -2.12
CA ASP A 257 -16.83 -24.59 -3.49
C ASP A 257 -16.00 -23.64 -4.38
N ASP A 258 -15.03 -22.91 -3.81
CA ASP A 258 -14.21 -21.96 -4.55
C ASP A 258 -12.92 -22.61 -5.08
N LYS A 259 -12.75 -22.54 -6.40
CA LYS A 259 -11.59 -23.14 -7.11
C LYS A 259 -10.22 -22.66 -6.62
N HIS A 260 -10.11 -21.47 -6.05
CA HIS A 260 -8.85 -20.87 -5.60
C HIS A 260 -8.70 -20.88 -4.08
N PHE A 261 -9.79 -20.96 -3.33
CA PHE A 261 -9.79 -20.89 -1.86
C PHE A 261 -10.19 -22.18 -1.12
N HIS A 262 -10.58 -23.25 -1.83
CA HIS A 262 -11.00 -24.52 -1.18
C HIS A 262 -9.95 -25.11 -0.22
N ASP A 263 -8.66 -24.99 -0.56
CA ASP A 263 -7.53 -25.47 0.25
C ASP A 263 -6.93 -24.39 1.16
N HIS A 264 -7.47 -23.15 1.13
CA HIS A 264 -6.98 -22.08 2.00
C HIS A 264 -7.32 -22.43 3.46
N PRO A 265 -6.39 -22.31 4.43
CA PRO A 265 -6.66 -22.59 5.83
C PRO A 265 -7.86 -21.78 6.37
#